data_AF-A0A1Z9IZG8-F1
#
_entry.id   AF-A0A1Z9IZG8-F1
#
_cell.length_a   1.000
_cell.length_b   1.000
_cell.length_c   1.000
_cell.angle_alpha   90.00
_cell.angle_beta   90.00
_cell.angle_gamma   90.00
#
_symmetry.space_group_name_H-M   'P 1'
#
loop_
_entity.id
_entity.type
_entity.pdbx_description
1 polymer ?
#
loop_
_entity_poly.entity_id
_entity_poly.type
_entity_poly.pdbx_seq_one_letter_code
_entity_poly.pdbx_strand_id
1 'polypeptide(L)'
;MLDLDNSQISEEDKKMFAEMDHYSALKTELGYDTVWSIESGMNGLDFNIFSDKPRKVTYKIIDRMGDSFDDVDWVTFSSVAKDGTIGALWAAAEDCFQQAKENNGDWHYFVENFEVQDDGSLSLVTGS
;
A
#
# COMPACT_ATOMS: atom_id res chain seq x y z
N MET A 1 -27.75 -7.39 -19.06
CA MET A 1 -27.44 -7.50 -17.63
C MET A 1 -27.01 -8.94 -17.44
N LEU A 2 -25.71 -9.18 -17.22
CA LEU A 2 -25.23 -10.52 -16.92
C LEU A 2 -25.63 -10.78 -15.47
N ASP A 3 -26.64 -11.62 -15.27
CA ASP A 3 -26.96 -12.17 -13.96
C ASP A 3 -25.80 -13.10 -13.57
N LEU A 4 -24.81 -12.53 -12.87
CA LEU A 4 -23.75 -13.30 -12.25
C LEU A 4 -24.42 -14.24 -11.22
N ASP A 5 -24.40 -15.54 -11.53
CA ASP A 5 -24.84 -16.59 -10.62
C ASP A 5 -23.90 -16.61 -9.40
N ASN A 6 -24.28 -15.85 -8.37
CA ASN A 6 -23.54 -15.73 -7.11
C ASN A 6 -23.53 -17.03 -6.28
N SER A 7 -24.14 -18.12 -6.74
CA SER A 7 -24.17 -19.41 -6.03
C SER A 7 -22.82 -20.12 -5.97
N GLN A 8 -21.83 -19.66 -6.75
CA GLN A 8 -20.47 -20.24 -6.80
C GLN A 8 -19.41 -19.44 -6.05
N ILE A 9 -19.74 -18.28 -5.48
CA ILE A 9 -18.79 -17.45 -4.73
C ILE A 9 -18.66 -17.97 -3.30
N SER A 10 -17.44 -18.32 -2.89
CA SER A 10 -17.19 -18.81 -1.53
C SER A 10 -17.40 -17.70 -0.49
N GLU A 11 -17.60 -18.08 0.78
CA GLU A 11 -17.67 -17.08 1.86
C GLU A 11 -16.34 -16.33 2.05
N GLU A 12 -15.23 -16.92 1.62
CA GLU A 12 -13.91 -16.29 1.61
C GLU A 12 -13.81 -15.21 0.54
N ASP A 13 -14.24 -15.51 -0.68
CA ASP A 13 -14.31 -14.53 -1.77
C ASP A 13 -15.24 -13.35 -1.42
N LYS A 14 -16.38 -13.61 -0.77
CA LYS A 14 -17.30 -12.55 -0.31
C LYS A 14 -16.64 -11.63 0.71
N LYS A 15 -15.85 -12.17 1.64
CA LYS A 15 -15.10 -11.38 2.62
C LYS A 15 -14.03 -10.54 1.95
N MET A 16 -13.28 -11.14 1.01
CA MET A 16 -12.27 -10.44 0.23
C MET A 16 -12.90 -9.25 -0.54
N PHE A 17 -14.01 -9.48 -1.25
CA PHE A 17 -14.70 -8.39 -1.95
C PHE A 17 -15.22 -7.30 -1.01
N ALA A 18 -15.76 -7.67 0.15
CA ALA A 18 -16.22 -6.70 1.14
C ALA A 18 -15.06 -5.85 1.73
N GLU A 19 -13.89 -6.46 1.93
CA GLU A 19 -12.69 -5.74 2.37
C GLU A 19 -12.15 -4.80 1.30
N MET A 20 -12.13 -5.23 0.03
CA MET A 20 -11.77 -4.38 -1.11
C MET A 20 -12.72 -3.17 -1.24
N ASP A 21 -14.04 -3.39 -1.12
CA ASP A 21 -15.04 -2.31 -1.16
C ASP A 21 -14.86 -1.32 0.00
N HIS A 22 -14.58 -1.83 1.20
CA HIS A 22 -14.31 -1.01 2.39
C HIS A 22 -13.10 -0.07 2.18
N TYR A 23 -11.96 -0.61 1.73
CA TYR A 23 -10.78 0.22 1.49
C TYR A 23 -10.91 1.11 0.24
N SER A 24 -11.67 0.70 -0.77
CA SER A 24 -12.01 1.55 -1.91
C SER A 24 -12.81 2.80 -1.49
N ALA A 25 -13.74 2.65 -0.57
CA ALA A 25 -14.48 3.77 0.01
C ALA A 25 -13.57 4.73 0.80
N LEU A 26 -12.69 4.19 1.65
CA LEU A 26 -11.72 4.99 2.41
C LEU A 26 -10.71 5.73 1.50
N LYS A 27 -10.20 5.05 0.46
CA LYS A 27 -9.36 5.69 -0.56
C LYS A 27 -10.04 6.93 -1.16
N THR A 28 -11.32 6.79 -1.51
CA THR A 28 -12.11 7.88 -2.08
C THR A 28 -12.30 9.02 -1.08
N GLU A 29 -12.56 8.72 0.19
CA GLU A 29 -12.67 9.71 1.27
C GLU A 29 -11.37 10.48 1.51
N LEU A 30 -10.23 9.79 1.49
CA LEU A 30 -8.90 10.35 1.70
C LEU A 30 -8.36 11.10 0.47
N GLY A 31 -8.91 10.85 -0.71
CA GLY A 31 -8.43 11.42 -1.98
C GLY A 31 -7.09 10.83 -2.43
N TYR A 32 -6.80 9.58 -2.05
CA TYR A 32 -5.54 8.91 -2.36
C TYR A 32 -5.55 8.26 -3.73
N ASP A 33 -4.38 8.14 -4.35
CA ASP A 33 -4.18 7.33 -5.55
C ASP A 33 -3.92 5.86 -5.20
N THR A 34 -3.24 5.60 -4.09
CA THR A 34 -2.93 4.24 -3.64
C THR A 34 -4.15 3.49 -3.12
N VAL A 35 -4.13 2.16 -3.25
CA VAL A 35 -5.15 1.25 -2.72
C VAL A 35 -4.53 0.44 -1.58
N TRP A 36 -5.17 0.44 -0.42
CA TRP A 36 -4.78 -0.47 0.65
C TRP A 36 -5.14 -1.91 0.26
N SER A 37 -4.12 -2.74 0.06
CA SER A 37 -4.22 -4.13 -0.41
C SER A 37 -3.57 -5.11 0.57
N ILE A 38 -3.54 -4.75 1.85
CA ILE A 38 -3.07 -5.61 2.93
C ILE A 38 -4.28 -6.28 3.57
N GLU A 39 -4.29 -7.60 3.62
CA GLU A 39 -5.31 -8.36 4.37
C GLU A 39 -5.23 -7.97 5.85
N SER A 40 -6.18 -7.15 6.27
CA SER A 40 -6.23 -6.55 7.59
C SER A 40 -7.65 -6.54 8.15
N GLY A 41 -8.62 -7.10 7.43
CA GLY A 41 -10.04 -7.01 7.73
C GLY A 41 -10.60 -5.62 7.41
N MET A 42 -11.92 -5.47 7.56
CA MET A 42 -12.64 -4.18 7.38
C MET A 42 -12.44 -3.24 8.58
N ASN A 43 -11.18 -2.95 8.92
CA ASN A 43 -10.82 -2.11 10.04
C ASN A 43 -10.81 -0.62 9.66
N GLY A 44 -11.12 0.25 10.63
CA GLY A 44 -11.06 1.70 10.44
C GLY A 44 -9.62 2.23 10.43
N LEU A 45 -9.45 3.48 9.99
CA LEU A 45 -8.14 4.14 9.88
C LEU A 45 -7.38 4.23 11.21
N ASP A 46 -8.08 4.27 12.36
CA ASP A 46 -7.48 4.31 13.69
C ASP A 46 -7.02 2.94 14.23
N PHE A 47 -7.24 1.86 13.46
CA PHE A 47 -6.84 0.52 13.89
C PHE A 47 -5.32 0.36 13.80
N ASN A 48 -4.70 -0.09 14.90
CA ASN A 48 -3.26 -0.33 14.98
C ASN A 48 -2.87 -1.71 14.45
N ILE A 49 -1.99 -1.73 13.45
CA ILE A 49 -1.33 -2.96 12.97
C ILE A 49 0.15 -3.01 13.35
N PHE A 50 0.72 -1.88 13.77
CA PHE A 50 2.02 -1.79 14.42
C PHE A 50 1.91 -1.13 15.79
N SER A 51 2.99 -1.22 16.59
CA SER A 51 3.09 -0.47 17.83
C SER A 51 2.91 1.04 17.61
N ASP A 52 2.20 1.69 18.51
CA ASP A 52 1.93 3.13 18.51
C ASP A 52 3.21 3.96 18.76
N LYS A 53 3.97 4.17 17.69
CA LYS A 53 5.14 5.05 17.63
C LYS A 53 5.36 5.51 16.19
N PRO A 54 5.99 6.68 15.99
CA PRO A 54 6.40 7.11 14.65
C PRO A 54 7.33 6.09 14.00
N ARG A 55 7.15 5.86 12.69
CA ARG A 55 7.97 4.95 11.89
C ARG A 55 8.36 5.59 10.57
N LYS A 56 9.64 5.52 10.23
CA LYS A 56 10.10 5.85 8.88
C LYS A 56 9.59 4.78 7.92
N VAL A 57 8.97 5.21 6.84
CA VAL A 57 8.58 4.38 5.70
C VAL A 57 9.52 4.68 4.55
N THR A 58 10.07 3.66 3.92
CA THR A 58 10.90 3.79 2.72
C THR A 58 10.29 3.04 1.56
N TYR A 59 10.33 3.64 0.37
CA TYR A 59 9.85 3.02 -0.86
C TYR A 59 10.95 3.03 -1.91
N LYS A 60 11.38 1.84 -2.33
CA LYS A 60 12.51 1.67 -3.24
C LYS A 60 12.01 1.19 -4.60
N ILE A 61 12.29 1.95 -5.64
CA ILE A 61 11.91 1.63 -7.02
C ILE A 61 13.12 1.67 -7.95
N ILE A 62 12.95 1.11 -9.14
CA ILE A 62 13.93 1.20 -10.21
C ILE A 62 13.89 2.64 -10.76
N ASP A 63 15.01 3.35 -10.65
CA ASP A 63 15.18 4.67 -11.26
C ASP A 63 15.49 4.52 -12.75
N ARG A 64 16.40 3.59 -13.07
CA ARG A 64 16.82 3.28 -14.43
C ARG A 64 17.17 1.79 -14.56
N MET A 65 16.71 1.18 -15.65
CA MET A 65 17.16 -0.13 -16.11
C MET A 65 18.18 0.05 -17.23
N GLY A 66 19.35 -0.56 -17.08
CA GLY A 66 20.41 -0.61 -18.09
C GLY A 66 20.25 -1.80 -19.05
N ASP A 67 21.37 -2.30 -19.58
CA ASP A 67 21.36 -3.32 -20.64
C ASP A 67 21.06 -4.74 -20.11
N SER A 68 21.09 -4.95 -18.79
CA SER A 68 20.85 -6.23 -18.14
C SER A 68 20.09 -6.08 -16.84
N PHE A 69 19.49 -7.16 -16.34
CA PHE A 69 18.79 -7.17 -15.05
C PHE A 69 19.69 -6.90 -13.83
N ASP A 70 21.01 -6.96 -14.00
CA ASP A 70 21.98 -6.63 -12.94
C ASP A 70 22.45 -5.16 -13.02
N ASP A 71 22.16 -4.47 -14.14
CA ASP A 71 22.51 -3.06 -14.36
C ASP A 71 21.29 -2.20 -14.04
N VAL A 72 21.03 -2.04 -12.74
CA VAL A 72 19.83 -1.35 -12.24
C VAL A 72 20.22 -0.26 -11.25
N ASP A 73 19.87 0.98 -11.59
CA ASP A 73 19.93 2.09 -10.66
C ASP A 73 18.62 2.15 -9.87
N TRP A 74 18.74 2.25 -8.55
CA TRP A 74 17.60 2.32 -7.65
C TRP A 74 17.51 3.69 -7.00
N VAL A 75 16.30 4.18 -6.81
CA VAL A 75 16.00 5.37 -6.01
C VAL A 75 15.16 4.96 -4.80
N THR A 76 15.26 5.71 -3.72
CA THR A 76 14.47 5.47 -2.50
C THR A 76 13.82 6.75 -2.03
N PHE A 77 12.50 6.71 -1.93
CA PHE A 77 11.68 7.74 -1.34
C PHE A 77 11.40 7.40 0.12
N SER A 78 11.05 8.41 0.92
CA SER A 78 10.70 8.16 2.30
C SER A 78 9.69 9.15 2.84
N SER A 79 8.89 8.67 3.78
CA SER A 79 7.96 9.45 4.57
C SER A 79 7.96 8.94 6.02
N VAL A 80 7.07 9.49 6.86
CA VAL A 80 6.93 9.11 8.26
C VAL A 80 5.46 8.85 8.57
N ALA A 81 5.15 7.62 8.98
CA ALA A 81 3.89 7.32 9.64
C ALA A 81 3.95 7.87 11.07
N LYS A 82 2.98 8.69 11.47
CA LYS A 82 2.92 9.30 12.81
C LYS A 82 2.79 8.28 13.94
N ASP A 83 2.15 7.14 13.66
CA ASP A 83 1.87 6.05 14.60
C ASP A 83 1.70 4.71 13.83
N GLY A 84 1.26 3.67 14.53
CA GLY A 84 1.07 2.31 13.99
C GLY A 84 -0.30 2.04 13.37
N THR A 85 -1.12 3.09 13.17
CA THR A 85 -2.48 2.95 12.63
C THR A 85 -2.48 2.76 11.11
N ILE A 86 -3.50 2.09 10.58
CA ILE A 86 -3.71 1.95 9.13
C ILE A 86 -3.68 3.32 8.45
N GLY A 87 -4.37 4.32 9.00
CA GLY A 87 -4.42 5.66 8.43
C GLY A 87 -3.05 6.34 8.37
N ALA A 88 -2.23 6.25 9.43
CA ALA A 88 -0.89 6.83 9.44
C ALA A 88 0.06 6.12 8.46
N LEU A 89 -0.02 4.80 8.38
CA LEU A 89 0.80 3.99 7.48
C LEU A 89 0.43 4.24 6.02
N TRP A 90 -0.86 4.27 5.72
CA TRP A 90 -1.36 4.54 4.36
C TRP A 90 -1.00 5.96 3.92
N ALA A 91 -1.12 6.97 4.79
CA ALA A 91 -0.69 8.32 4.47
C ALA A 91 0.81 8.40 4.11
N ALA A 92 1.66 7.67 4.84
CA ALA A 92 3.09 7.61 4.55
C ALA A 92 3.39 6.85 3.25
N ALA A 93 2.62 5.81 2.93
CA ALA A 93 2.73 5.08 1.67
C ALA A 93 2.27 5.92 0.47
N GLU A 94 1.14 6.63 0.59
CA GLU A 94 0.65 7.57 -0.41
C GLU A 94 1.70 8.66 -0.69
N ASP A 95 2.31 9.25 0.34
CA ASP A 95 3.34 10.27 0.18
C ASP A 95 4.59 9.72 -0.53
N CYS A 96 5.03 8.50 -0.21
CA CYS A 96 6.12 7.84 -0.93
C CYS A 96 5.75 7.57 -2.40
N PHE A 97 4.53 7.11 -2.67
CA PHE A 97 4.04 6.83 -4.01
C PHE A 97 3.92 8.11 -4.85
N GLN A 98 3.39 9.21 -4.30
CA GLN A 98 3.29 10.48 -5.01
C GLN A 98 4.69 11.02 -5.41
N GLN A 99 5.67 10.90 -4.52
CA GLN A 99 7.06 11.24 -4.85
C GLN A 99 7.59 10.37 -6.00
N ALA A 100 7.38 9.05 -5.94
CA ALA A 100 7.79 8.13 -6.99
C ALA A 100 7.08 8.38 -8.33
N LYS A 101 5.77 8.66 -8.29
CA LYS A 101 4.96 9.00 -9.46
C LYS A 101 5.42 10.30 -10.11
N GLU A 102 5.67 11.34 -9.32
CA GLU A 102 6.10 12.64 -9.84
C GLU A 102 7.52 12.58 -10.44
N ASN A 103 8.44 11.84 -9.82
CA ASN A 103 9.85 11.82 -10.24
C ASN A 103 10.17 10.74 -11.27
N ASN A 104 9.44 9.61 -11.26
CA ASN A 104 9.77 8.42 -12.07
C ASN A 104 8.59 7.88 -12.89
N GLY A 105 7.38 8.44 -12.74
CA GLY A 105 6.19 7.93 -13.42
C GLY A 105 5.75 6.56 -12.90
N ASP A 106 6.02 6.27 -11.63
CA ASP A 106 5.63 5.00 -11.02
C ASP A 106 4.10 4.78 -11.03
N TRP A 107 3.71 3.51 -11.11
CA TRP A 107 2.33 3.04 -11.27
C TRP A 107 2.00 1.85 -10.37
N HIS A 108 2.85 1.49 -9.41
CA HIS A 108 2.60 0.39 -8.48
C HIS A 108 1.86 0.95 -7.25
N TYR A 109 0.55 1.12 -7.39
CA TYR A 109 -0.27 1.85 -6.41
C TYR A 109 -0.99 0.95 -5.38
N PHE A 110 -0.90 -0.38 -5.48
CA PHE A 110 -1.43 -1.27 -4.45
C PHE A 110 -0.44 -1.39 -3.30
N VAL A 111 -0.81 -0.95 -2.10
CA VAL A 111 0.00 -1.11 -0.88
C VAL A 111 -0.21 -2.53 -0.36
N GLU A 112 0.79 -3.41 -0.54
CA GLU A 112 0.65 -4.85 -0.30
C GLU A 112 1.31 -5.32 0.99
N ASN A 113 2.35 -4.63 1.46
CA ASN A 113 3.00 -4.96 2.73
C ASN A 113 3.87 -3.80 3.27
N PHE A 114 4.21 -3.89 4.56
CA PHE A 114 5.30 -3.15 5.19
C PHE A 114 6.28 -4.13 5.84
N GLU A 115 7.45 -4.30 5.25
CA GLU A 115 8.50 -5.16 5.82
C GLU A 115 9.26 -4.41 6.92
N VAL A 116 9.21 -4.94 8.14
CA VAL A 116 9.93 -4.38 9.29
C VAL A 116 11.43 -4.65 9.14
N GLN A 117 12.22 -3.58 9.19
CA GLN A 117 13.68 -3.64 9.13
C GLN A 117 14.31 -3.77 10.53
N ASP A 118 15.60 -4.13 10.59
CA ASP A 118 16.35 -4.29 11.84
C ASP A 118 16.38 -3.01 12.71
N ASP A 119 16.32 -1.84 12.09
CA ASP A 119 16.28 -0.53 12.77
C ASP A 119 14.86 -0.09 13.17
N GLY A 120 13.84 -0.90 12.85
CA GLY A 120 12.43 -0.64 13.12
C GLY A 120 11.73 0.27 12.10
N SER A 121 12.41 0.70 11.04
CA SER A 121 11.79 1.30 9.86
C SER A 121 10.96 0.27 9.08
N LEU A 122 10.13 0.75 8.17
CA LEU A 122 9.24 -0.06 7.34
C LEU A 122 9.63 0.12 5.86
N SER A 123 9.91 -0.98 5.17
CA SER A 123 10.03 -0.98 3.72
C SER A 123 8.65 -1.24 3.11
N LEU A 124 8.16 -0.26 2.34
CA LEU A 124 6.89 -0.36 1.62
C LEU A 124 7.03 -1.33 0.44
N VAL A 125 6.10 -2.27 0.35
CA VAL A 125 5.94 -3.19 -0.78
C VAL A 125 4.68 -2.81 -1.54
N THR A 126 4.80 -2.67 -2.86
CA THR A 126 3.69 -2.29 -3.73
C THR A 126 3.54 -3.20 -4.94
N GLY A 127 2.30 -3.40 -5.38
CA GLY A 127 1.94 -4.10 -6.61
C GLY A 127 1.17 -3.22 -7.60
N SER A 128 0.80 -3.81 -8.73
CA SER A 128 0.14 -3.14 -9.87
C SER A 128 -1.01 -3.92 -10.47
#